data_AF-A0A956G402-F1
#
_entry.id   AF-A0A956G402-F1
#
_cell.length_a   1.000
_cell.length_b   1.000
_cell.length_c   1.000
_cell.angle_alpha   90.00
_cell.angle_beta   90.00
_cell.angle_gamma   90.00
#
_symmetry.space_group_name_H-M   'P 1'
#
loop_
_entity.id
_entity.type
_entity.pdbx_description
1 polymer ?
#
loop_
_entity_poly.entity_id
_entity_poly.type
_entity_poly.pdbx_seq_one_letter_code
_entity_poly.pdbx_strand_id
1 'polypeptide(L)'
;MGDAHLGFASPQQPLDLDAYELRLRRWSAMAVGLFAKHFGRQLAASAAGVAPLLERFCDDPGGLDRAFSPAIGEVRFALLTRFADEQQSLGAAAALALALAAEGWPARMRLQFSSAAQLVFDRYALPASRALELDSNGSSARIVAEGHGVLELSRGADGWHAPPSDGVTVLPRIASARPVVVLPRLPALIPLPPGAALGALDGVSASCEAALELVQRFAPSYLPWIARGVANIVPLRTPPGSTSSASFDQLPRVVALTAQAPALDVAELLVHEASHQHVFMLTSVCGPVDDGSDRRLYPSPIKKAERPIDKILLAYHAVANM
;
A
#
# COMPACT_ATOMS: atom_id res chain seq x y z
N MET A 1 19.18 -5.88 -22.83
CA MET A 1 18.32 -5.93 -21.63
C MET A 1 18.11 -7.39 -21.30
N GLY A 2 18.68 -7.89 -20.20
CA GLY A 2 18.52 -9.29 -19.80
C GLY A 2 17.07 -9.62 -19.40
N ASP A 3 16.84 -10.87 -19.02
CA ASP A 3 15.56 -11.52 -18.69
C ASP A 3 14.78 -10.93 -17.49
N ALA A 4 15.03 -9.68 -17.12
CA ALA A 4 14.47 -8.98 -15.96
C ALA A 4 12.96 -8.70 -16.03
N HIS A 5 12.28 -9.15 -17.08
CA HIS A 5 10.83 -9.04 -17.27
C HIS A 5 10.12 -10.39 -17.12
N LEU A 6 10.86 -11.51 -17.06
CA LEU A 6 10.27 -12.82 -16.80
C LEU A 6 9.60 -12.86 -15.43
N GLY A 7 8.44 -13.52 -15.34
CA GLY A 7 7.72 -13.66 -14.09
C GLY A 7 6.78 -12.50 -13.72
N PHE A 8 6.75 -11.42 -14.51
CA PHE A 8 5.74 -10.36 -14.39
C PHE A 8 4.53 -10.57 -15.29
N ALA A 9 4.67 -11.32 -16.38
CA ALA A 9 3.57 -11.54 -17.33
C ALA A 9 2.57 -12.60 -16.86
N SER A 10 3.04 -13.63 -16.15
CA SER A 10 2.22 -14.73 -15.65
C SER A 10 2.83 -15.36 -14.39
N PRO A 11 2.01 -15.89 -13.47
CA PRO A 11 2.47 -16.60 -12.28
C PRO A 11 3.13 -17.95 -12.55
N GLN A 12 3.02 -18.49 -13.77
CA GLN A 12 3.71 -19.73 -14.16
C GLN A 12 5.16 -19.49 -14.56
N GLN A 13 5.58 -18.24 -14.75
CA GLN A 13 6.95 -17.90 -15.08
C GLN A 13 7.75 -17.59 -13.81
N PRO A 14 9.01 -18.05 -13.72
CA PRO A 14 9.86 -17.68 -12.59
C PRO A 14 10.14 -16.18 -12.62
N LEU A 15 10.06 -15.55 -11.45
CA LEU A 15 10.50 -14.18 -11.23
C LEU A 15 11.85 -14.21 -10.51
N ASP A 16 12.86 -13.56 -11.08
CA ASP A 16 14.13 -13.30 -10.39
C ASP A 16 13.91 -12.27 -9.29
N LEU A 17 13.53 -12.78 -8.10
CA LEU A 17 13.20 -11.97 -6.94
C LEU A 17 14.40 -11.17 -6.42
N ASP A 18 15.61 -11.70 -6.52
CA ASP A 18 16.81 -11.05 -6.01
C ASP A 18 17.17 -9.84 -6.89
N ALA A 19 17.17 -10.01 -8.21
CA ALA A 19 17.41 -8.90 -9.14
C ALA A 19 16.31 -7.84 -9.03
N TYR A 20 15.05 -8.26 -8.86
CA TYR A 20 13.93 -7.36 -8.67
C TYR A 20 14.04 -6.56 -7.36
N GLU A 21 14.26 -7.25 -6.25
CA GLU A 21 14.40 -6.64 -4.93
C GLU A 21 15.55 -5.62 -4.92
N LEU A 22 16.70 -5.95 -5.51
CA LEU A 22 17.82 -5.02 -5.62
C LEU A 22 17.43 -3.71 -6.34
N ARG A 23 16.71 -3.81 -7.47
CA ARG A 23 16.26 -2.61 -8.20
C ARG A 23 15.24 -1.82 -7.41
N LEU A 24 14.32 -2.50 -6.74
CA LEU A 24 13.29 -1.85 -5.96
C LEU A 24 13.85 -1.13 -4.72
N ARG A 25 14.83 -1.73 -4.05
CA ARG A 25 15.57 -1.06 -2.95
C ARG A 25 16.21 0.23 -3.44
N ARG A 26 16.90 0.20 -4.59
CA ARG A 26 17.51 1.41 -5.18
C ARG A 26 16.46 2.47 -5.54
N TRP A 27 15.36 2.05 -6.15
CA TRP A 27 14.27 2.96 -6.53
C TRP A 27 13.62 3.62 -5.31
N SER A 28 13.31 2.84 -4.27
CA SER A 28 12.68 3.35 -3.05
C SER A 28 13.63 4.25 -2.25
N ALA A 29 14.92 3.88 -2.11
CA ALA A 29 15.94 4.75 -1.52
C ALA A 29 16.03 6.10 -2.25
N MET A 30 16.06 6.08 -3.58
CA MET A 30 16.09 7.30 -4.38
C MET A 30 14.83 8.15 -4.16
N ALA A 31 13.63 7.54 -4.16
CA ALA A 31 12.38 8.25 -3.93
C ALA A 31 12.36 8.91 -2.53
N VAL A 32 12.73 8.17 -1.48
CA VAL A 32 12.79 8.70 -0.11
C VAL A 32 13.87 9.76 0.04
N GLY A 33 15.04 9.59 -0.58
CA GLY A 33 16.11 10.58 -0.55
C GLY A 33 15.74 11.89 -1.24
N LEU A 34 15.06 11.82 -2.40
CA LEU A 34 14.52 13.00 -3.08
C LEU A 34 13.45 13.69 -2.23
N PHE A 35 12.58 12.91 -1.57
CA PHE A 35 11.55 13.44 -0.68
C PHE A 35 12.15 14.15 0.52
N ALA A 36 13.10 13.52 1.22
CA ALA A 36 13.80 14.10 2.36
C ALA A 36 14.55 15.38 1.95
N LYS A 37 15.17 15.40 0.78
CA LYS A 37 15.84 16.60 0.24
C LYS A 37 14.83 17.73 -0.06
N HIS A 38 13.69 17.41 -0.65
CA HIS A 38 12.70 18.40 -1.06
C HIS A 38 11.94 18.99 0.14
N PHE A 39 11.52 18.16 1.09
CA PHE A 39 10.69 18.56 2.24
C PHE A 39 11.47 18.68 3.56
N GLY A 40 12.80 18.49 3.57
CA GLY A 40 13.59 18.37 4.80
C GLY A 40 13.47 19.55 5.76
N ARG A 41 13.37 20.79 5.26
CA ARG A 41 13.14 21.98 6.11
C ARG A 41 11.80 21.94 6.84
N GLN A 42 10.76 21.53 6.14
CA GLN A 42 9.41 21.40 6.69
C GLN A 42 9.35 20.26 7.71
N LEU A 43 9.96 19.10 7.39
CA LEU A 43 10.05 17.97 8.30
C LEU A 43 10.84 18.31 9.57
N ALA A 44 11.92 19.09 9.46
CA ALA A 44 12.67 19.53 10.62
C ALA A 44 11.85 20.41 11.58
N ALA A 45 10.86 21.15 11.08
CA ALA A 45 9.98 22.00 11.88
C ALA A 45 8.83 21.22 12.54
N SER A 46 8.25 20.25 11.83
CA SER A 46 6.97 19.63 12.21
C SER A 46 7.07 18.11 12.51
N ALA A 47 8.24 17.49 12.32
CA ALA A 47 8.45 16.04 12.44
C ALA A 47 9.82 15.70 13.06
N ALA A 48 10.06 16.15 14.29
CA ALA A 48 11.29 15.86 15.00
C ALA A 48 11.54 14.34 15.09
N GLY A 49 12.76 13.90 14.75
CA GLY A 49 13.15 12.49 14.76
C GLY A 49 12.81 11.69 13.50
N VAL A 50 12.06 12.25 12.53
CA VAL A 50 11.76 11.54 11.28
C VAL A 50 12.95 11.53 10.32
N ALA A 51 13.70 12.63 10.19
CA ALA A 51 14.81 12.72 9.24
C ALA A 51 15.87 11.59 9.39
N PRO A 52 16.35 11.27 10.61
CA PRO A 52 17.29 10.15 10.80
C PRO A 52 16.73 8.78 10.36
N LEU A 53 15.41 8.57 10.46
CA LEU A 53 14.78 7.33 9.98
C LEU A 53 14.78 7.28 8.44
N LEU A 54 14.51 8.40 7.78
CA LEU A 54 14.53 8.48 6.32
C LEU A 54 15.96 8.31 5.78
N GLU A 55 16.96 8.90 6.45
CA GLU A 55 18.38 8.72 6.11
C GLU A 55 18.77 7.24 6.23
N ARG A 56 18.47 6.61 7.37
CA ARG A 56 18.72 5.17 7.58
C ARG A 56 18.00 4.31 6.54
N PHE A 57 16.79 4.67 6.12
CA PHE A 57 16.07 3.97 5.06
C PHE A 57 16.78 4.11 3.71
N CYS A 58 17.34 5.28 3.40
CA CYS A 58 18.10 5.47 2.15
C CYS A 58 19.35 4.59 2.10
N ASP A 59 20.00 4.37 3.25
CA ASP A 59 21.17 3.50 3.38
C ASP A 59 20.79 2.01 3.27
N ASP A 60 19.70 1.60 3.92
CA ASP A 60 19.17 0.24 3.84
C ASP A 60 17.63 0.19 3.80
N PRO A 61 17.04 0.14 2.59
CA PRO A 61 15.60 0.04 2.39
C PRO A 61 14.99 -1.29 2.84
N GLY A 62 15.79 -2.23 3.36
CA GLY A 62 15.33 -3.56 3.75
C GLY A 62 14.94 -4.46 2.59
N GLY A 63 14.07 -5.43 2.87
CA GLY A 63 13.58 -6.39 1.88
C GLY A 63 12.41 -5.88 1.05
N LEU A 64 11.90 -6.74 0.17
CA LEU A 64 10.84 -6.41 -0.77
C LEU A 64 9.59 -5.78 -0.12
N ASP A 65 9.13 -6.32 1.01
CA ASP A 65 7.90 -5.85 1.67
C ASP A 65 8.00 -4.38 2.10
N ARG A 66 9.18 -3.94 2.55
CA ARG A 66 9.45 -2.58 2.98
C ARG A 66 9.63 -1.64 1.79
N ALA A 67 10.47 -2.05 0.84
CA ALA A 67 10.78 -1.27 -0.37
C ALA A 67 9.57 -1.08 -1.30
N PHE A 68 8.57 -1.98 -1.21
CA PHE A 68 7.28 -1.88 -1.91
C PHE A 68 6.08 -1.61 -0.99
N SER A 69 6.30 -0.96 0.15
CA SER A 69 5.20 -0.65 1.05
C SER A 69 4.31 0.49 0.52
N PRO A 70 3.02 0.54 0.91
CA PRO A 70 2.13 1.66 0.58
C PRO A 70 2.71 3.02 0.98
N ALA A 71 3.44 3.08 2.10
CA ALA A 71 4.05 4.32 2.60
C ALA A 71 5.11 4.91 1.66
N ILE A 72 5.85 4.06 0.93
CA ILE A 72 6.76 4.51 -0.14
C ILE A 72 5.94 5.12 -1.29
N GLY A 73 4.78 4.54 -1.59
CA GLY A 73 3.81 5.10 -2.51
C GLY A 73 3.35 6.50 -2.13
N GLU A 74 2.97 6.70 -0.87
CA GLU A 74 2.56 8.02 -0.35
C GLU A 74 3.68 9.06 -0.43
N VAL A 75 4.92 8.66 -0.11
CA VAL A 75 6.11 9.51 -0.26
C VAL A 75 6.32 9.92 -1.73
N ARG A 76 6.27 8.96 -2.65
CA ARG A 76 6.39 9.24 -4.09
C ARG A 76 5.25 10.11 -4.59
N PHE A 77 4.04 9.88 -4.11
CA PHE A 77 2.87 10.66 -4.50
C PHE A 77 2.98 12.12 -4.04
N ALA A 78 3.43 12.36 -2.81
CA ALA A 78 3.74 13.70 -2.31
C ALA A 78 4.83 14.39 -3.13
N LEU A 79 5.87 13.67 -3.57
CA LEU A 79 6.91 14.21 -4.47
C LEU A 79 6.38 14.63 -5.85
N LEU A 80 5.49 13.84 -6.44
CA LEU A 80 5.01 14.06 -7.80
C LEU A 80 3.85 15.08 -7.86
N THR A 81 3.19 15.32 -6.74
CA THR A 81 2.10 16.30 -6.65
C THR A 81 2.69 17.70 -6.60
N ARG A 82 2.54 18.48 -7.68
CA ARG A 82 3.09 19.85 -7.81
C ARG A 82 2.71 20.83 -6.69
N PHE A 83 1.62 20.54 -5.99
CA PHE A 83 1.08 21.34 -4.90
C PHE A 83 0.84 20.49 -3.65
N ALA A 84 1.71 19.51 -3.38
CA ALA A 84 1.65 18.83 -2.10
C ALA A 84 1.75 19.87 -0.99
N ASP A 85 0.68 20.00 -0.22
CA ASP A 85 0.66 20.91 0.90
C ASP A 85 1.49 20.36 2.06
N GLU A 86 1.71 21.20 3.06
CA GLU A 86 2.46 20.85 4.26
C GLU A 86 1.90 19.57 4.91
N GLN A 87 0.58 19.43 4.91
CA GLN A 87 -0.10 18.31 5.55
C GLN A 87 0.13 17.00 4.80
N GLN A 88 0.13 17.02 3.47
CA GLN A 88 0.33 15.84 2.65
C GLN A 88 1.75 15.29 2.79
N SER A 89 2.77 16.15 2.69
CA SER A 89 4.16 15.70 2.83
C SER A 89 4.43 15.22 4.26
N LEU A 90 3.92 15.92 5.28
CA LEU A 90 4.05 15.48 6.67
C LEU A 90 3.33 14.14 6.92
N GLY A 91 2.12 13.97 6.36
CA GLY A 91 1.36 12.73 6.43
C GLY A 91 2.12 11.54 5.82
N ALA A 92 2.70 11.73 4.62
CA ALA A 92 3.49 10.70 3.95
C ALA A 92 4.75 10.32 4.75
N ALA A 93 5.45 11.32 5.32
CA ALA A 93 6.63 11.08 6.16
C ALA A 93 6.26 10.33 7.46
N ALA A 94 5.15 10.71 8.08
CA ALA A 94 4.62 10.05 9.27
C ALA A 94 4.21 8.60 8.98
N ALA A 95 3.51 8.34 7.87
CA ALA A 95 3.11 7.01 7.45
C ALA A 95 4.33 6.10 7.24
N LEU A 96 5.38 6.59 6.56
CA LEU A 96 6.62 5.84 6.39
C LEU A 96 7.33 5.59 7.73
N ALA A 97 7.48 6.59 8.58
CA ALA A 97 8.14 6.42 9.86
C ALA A 97 7.40 5.41 10.78
N LEU A 98 6.06 5.46 10.81
CA LEU A 98 5.25 4.48 11.54
C LEU A 98 5.36 3.08 10.94
N ALA A 99 5.37 2.95 9.61
CA ALA A 99 5.55 1.65 8.94
C ALA A 99 6.91 1.03 9.27
N LEU A 100 8.00 1.82 9.24
CA LEU A 100 9.33 1.36 9.62
C LEU A 100 9.39 0.91 11.08
N ALA A 101 8.79 1.69 11.99
CA ALA A 101 8.71 1.34 13.40
C ALA A 101 7.88 0.06 13.64
N ALA A 102 6.78 -0.11 12.91
CA ALA A 102 5.96 -1.32 12.93
C ALA A 102 6.72 -2.56 12.40
N GLU A 103 7.69 -2.39 11.51
CA GLU A 103 8.59 -3.47 11.10
C GLU A 103 9.68 -3.80 12.12
N GLY A 104 9.77 -3.02 13.21
CA GLY A 104 10.72 -3.23 14.30
C GLY A 104 11.93 -2.30 14.26
N TRP A 105 11.88 -1.20 13.49
CA TRP A 105 12.95 -0.21 13.58
C TRP A 105 12.80 0.61 14.86
N PRO A 106 13.89 0.76 15.65
CA PRO A 106 13.91 1.75 16.72
C PRO A 106 13.64 3.14 16.16
N ALA A 107 12.72 3.87 16.79
CA ALA A 107 12.24 5.17 16.34
C ALA A 107 11.79 6.00 17.53
N ARG A 108 12.28 7.22 17.64
CA ARG A 108 11.73 8.24 18.54
C ARG A 108 11.40 9.47 17.72
N MET A 109 10.12 9.84 17.68
CA MET A 109 9.67 10.97 16.87
C MET A 109 8.50 11.71 17.49
N ARG A 110 8.35 12.98 17.11
CA ARG A 110 7.22 13.84 17.43
C ARG A 110 6.73 14.52 16.15
N LEU A 111 5.44 14.41 15.89
CA LEU A 111 4.75 14.90 14.71
C LEU A 111 3.75 15.97 15.12
N GLN A 112 3.67 17.06 14.35
CA GLN A 112 2.72 18.16 14.54
C GLN A 112 2.05 18.52 13.21
N PHE A 113 0.77 18.20 13.08
CA PHE A 113 -0.04 18.44 11.91
C PHE A 113 -0.83 19.76 12.01
N SER A 114 -1.04 20.40 10.86
CA SER A 114 -1.91 21.58 10.75
C SER A 114 -3.40 21.25 10.95
N SER A 115 -3.83 20.03 10.65
CA SER A 115 -5.16 19.50 10.96
C SER A 115 -5.09 18.04 11.42
N ALA A 116 -6.17 17.52 12.00
CA ALA A 116 -6.14 16.17 12.58
C ALA A 116 -5.93 15.12 11.49
N ALA A 117 -4.91 14.28 11.65
CA ALA A 117 -4.59 13.18 10.75
C ALA A 117 -4.85 11.84 11.44
N GLN A 118 -5.43 10.89 10.70
CA GLN A 118 -5.57 9.50 11.15
C GLN A 118 -4.49 8.67 10.48
N LEU A 119 -3.63 8.05 11.28
CA LEU A 119 -2.51 7.25 10.84
C LEU A 119 -2.70 5.78 11.26
N VAL A 120 -1.89 4.89 10.67
CA VAL A 120 -1.91 3.47 10.98
C VAL A 120 -0.54 3.04 11.49
N PHE A 121 -0.51 2.26 12.58
CA PHE A 121 0.68 1.57 13.06
C PHE A 121 0.39 0.06 13.06
N ASP A 122 1.08 -0.71 12.22
CA ASP A 122 0.76 -2.13 11.97
C ASP A 122 -0.72 -2.30 11.55
N ARG A 123 -1.56 -2.90 12.42
CA ARG A 123 -3.02 -3.06 12.23
C ARG A 123 -3.85 -2.10 13.08
N TYR A 124 -3.24 -1.12 13.73
CA TYR A 124 -3.93 -0.20 14.64
C TYR A 124 -4.17 1.13 13.92
N ALA A 125 -5.43 1.42 13.59
CA ALA A 125 -5.81 2.77 13.18
C ALA A 125 -5.83 3.65 14.43
N LEU A 126 -4.89 4.58 14.48
CA LEU A 126 -4.73 5.52 15.57
C LEU A 126 -5.86 6.56 15.53
N PRO A 127 -6.25 7.16 16.67
CA PRO A 127 -7.22 8.24 16.65
C PRO A 127 -6.72 9.43 15.82
N ALA A 128 -7.65 10.16 15.21
CA ALA A 128 -7.29 11.35 14.45
C ALA A 128 -6.79 12.44 15.39
N SER A 129 -5.54 12.88 15.22
CA SER A 129 -4.88 13.83 16.15
C SER A 129 -4.05 14.86 15.38
N ARG A 130 -3.81 16.04 15.98
CA ARG A 130 -2.92 17.05 15.39
C ARG A 130 -1.50 16.93 15.93
N ALA A 131 -1.25 16.15 16.97
CA ALA A 131 0.10 15.79 17.38
C ALA A 131 0.21 14.32 17.77
N LEU A 132 1.35 13.71 17.44
CA LEU A 132 1.65 12.32 17.78
C LEU A 132 3.10 12.19 18.22
N GLU A 133 3.33 11.49 19.33
CA GLU A 133 4.66 11.07 19.77
C GLU A 133 4.78 9.55 19.69
N LEU A 134 5.90 9.07 19.18
CA LEU A 134 6.25 7.65 19.13
C LEU A 134 7.60 7.45 19.81
N ASP A 135 7.68 6.44 20.67
CA ASP A 135 8.92 5.88 21.18
C ASP A 135 8.89 4.35 21.00
N SER A 136 9.71 3.82 20.11
CA SER A 136 9.81 2.39 19.79
C SER A 136 11.26 1.93 19.85
N ASN A 137 11.49 0.77 20.44
CA ASN A 137 12.77 0.07 20.42
C ASN A 137 12.78 -1.13 19.46
N GLY A 138 11.71 -1.29 18.67
CA GLY A 138 11.53 -2.41 17.73
C GLY A 138 10.85 -3.65 18.31
N SER A 139 10.78 -3.78 19.64
CA SER A 139 10.08 -4.86 20.36
C SER A 139 8.91 -4.36 21.23
N SER A 140 8.95 -3.09 21.63
CA SER A 140 7.87 -2.37 22.29
C SER A 140 7.74 -0.98 21.68
N ALA A 141 6.53 -0.44 21.69
CA ALA A 141 6.24 0.90 21.21
C ALA A 141 5.28 1.60 22.18
N ARG A 142 5.51 2.90 22.39
CA ARG A 142 4.65 3.80 23.14
C ARG A 142 4.22 4.92 22.21
N ILE A 143 2.92 5.03 21.96
CA ILE A 143 2.33 6.05 21.10
C ILE A 143 1.43 6.96 21.93
N VAL A 144 1.64 8.26 21.83
CA VAL A 144 0.80 9.28 22.47
C VAL A 144 0.20 10.15 21.39
N ALA A 145 -1.12 10.12 21.25
CA ALA A 145 -1.86 10.99 20.33
C ALA A 145 -2.53 12.12 21.13
N GLU A 146 -2.46 13.35 20.64
CA GLU A 146 -3.04 14.53 21.29
C GLU A 146 -4.53 14.32 21.60
N GLY A 147 -4.92 14.55 22.87
CA GLY A 147 -6.31 14.40 23.32
C GLY A 147 -6.73 12.95 23.59
N HIS A 148 -5.81 11.99 23.45
CA HIS A 148 -6.08 10.57 23.68
C HIS A 148 -5.12 9.97 24.71
N GLY A 149 -5.42 8.75 25.15
CA GLY A 149 -4.57 8.00 26.07
C GLY A 149 -3.23 7.57 25.46
N VAL A 150 -2.40 6.93 26.29
CA VAL A 150 -1.16 6.30 25.86
C VAL A 150 -1.48 4.91 25.32
N LEU A 151 -1.05 4.61 24.10
CA LEU A 151 -1.11 3.27 23.53
C LEU A 151 0.25 2.59 23.72
N GLU A 152 0.27 1.56 24.55
CA GLU A 152 1.45 0.71 24.76
C GLU A 152 1.31 -0.58 23.96
N LEU A 153 2.30 -0.88 23.12
CA LEU A 153 2.33 -2.05 22.28
C LEU A 153 3.56 -2.90 22.56
N SER A 154 3.40 -4.22 22.43
CA SER A 154 4.49 -5.20 22.45
C SER A 154 4.45 -6.04 21.18
N ARG A 155 5.62 -6.43 20.67
CA ARG A 155 5.74 -7.22 19.44
C ARG A 155 5.93 -8.70 19.79
N GLY A 156 5.00 -9.53 19.33
CA GLY A 156 5.06 -10.99 19.40
C GLY A 156 5.45 -11.61 18.06
N ALA A 157 5.36 -12.95 17.98
CA ALA A 157 5.62 -13.71 16.75
C ALA A 157 4.64 -13.33 15.63
N ASP A 158 3.38 -13.02 16.00
CA ASP A 158 2.31 -12.73 15.05
C ASP A 158 2.17 -11.23 14.72
N GLY A 159 2.99 -10.34 15.30
CA GLY A 159 2.92 -8.89 15.05
C GLY A 159 2.79 -8.07 16.33
N TRP A 160 2.19 -6.88 16.23
CA TRP A 160 2.02 -5.98 17.38
C TRP A 160 0.73 -6.27 18.14
N HIS A 161 0.83 -6.24 19.47
CA HIS A 161 -0.25 -6.45 20.41
C HIS A 161 -0.37 -5.24 21.33
N ALA A 162 -1.59 -4.72 21.47
CA ALA A 162 -1.92 -3.66 22.41
C ALA A 162 -3.17 -4.06 23.20
N PRO A 163 -3.30 -3.64 24.47
CA PRO A 163 -4.57 -3.72 25.17
C PRO A 163 -5.62 -2.82 24.48
N PRO A 164 -6.92 -3.07 24.68
CA PRO A 164 -7.97 -2.14 24.26
C PRO A 164 -7.69 -0.75 24.82
N SER A 165 -7.73 0.26 23.95
CA SER A 165 -7.52 1.66 24.29
C SER A 165 -8.57 2.51 23.60
N ASP A 166 -9.02 3.57 24.28
CA ASP A 166 -9.98 4.51 23.71
C ASP A 166 -9.43 5.18 22.44
N GLY A 167 -10.30 5.37 21.45
CA GLY A 167 -9.97 5.96 20.15
C GLY A 167 -9.12 5.12 19.19
N VAL A 168 -8.58 3.98 19.62
CA VAL A 168 -7.77 3.10 18.76
C VAL A 168 -8.64 1.98 18.19
N THR A 169 -8.64 1.85 16.87
CA THR A 169 -9.37 0.78 16.18
C THR A 169 -8.41 -0.31 15.71
N VAL A 170 -8.63 -1.54 16.17
CA VAL A 170 -7.90 -2.71 15.68
C VAL A 170 -8.50 -3.13 14.34
N LEU A 171 -7.73 -2.98 13.27
CA LEU A 171 -8.16 -3.31 11.93
C LEU A 171 -8.24 -4.84 11.72
N PRO A 172 -9.21 -5.32 10.92
CA PRO A 172 -9.26 -6.72 10.52
C PRO A 172 -8.00 -7.12 9.77
N ARG A 173 -7.59 -8.37 9.97
CA ARG A 173 -6.46 -8.98 9.29
C ARG A 173 -6.97 -10.25 8.61
N ILE A 174 -6.51 -10.49 7.40
CA ILE A 174 -6.82 -11.69 6.61
C ILE A 174 -5.64 -12.65 6.78
N ALA A 175 -5.93 -13.88 7.18
CA ALA A 175 -4.91 -14.92 7.28
C ALA A 175 -4.48 -15.36 5.87
N SER A 176 -3.20 -15.19 5.56
CA SER A 176 -2.59 -15.65 4.30
C SER A 176 -1.08 -15.84 4.50
N ALA A 177 -0.37 -16.27 3.45
CA ALA A 177 1.10 -16.37 3.50
C ALA A 177 1.79 -15.04 3.88
N ARG A 178 1.19 -13.91 3.52
CA ARG A 178 1.59 -12.57 3.95
C ARG A 178 0.34 -11.81 4.39
N PRO A 179 0.14 -11.64 5.70
CA PRO A 179 -1.13 -11.14 6.20
C PRO A 179 -1.54 -9.80 5.60
N VAL A 180 -2.82 -9.70 5.24
CA VAL A 180 -3.38 -8.50 4.59
C VAL A 180 -4.22 -7.73 5.61
N VAL A 181 -4.01 -6.41 5.69
CA VAL A 181 -4.76 -5.53 6.59
C VAL A 181 -5.94 -4.92 5.85
N VAL A 182 -7.11 -4.87 6.48
CA VAL A 182 -8.28 -4.19 5.93
C VAL A 182 -8.29 -2.74 6.40
N LEU A 183 -8.05 -1.82 5.46
CA LEU A 183 -8.01 -0.39 5.73
C LEU A 183 -9.41 0.23 5.61
N PRO A 184 -9.77 1.19 6.47
CA PRO A 184 -11.10 1.81 6.43
C PRO A 184 -11.28 2.80 5.28
N ARG A 185 -10.17 3.29 4.70
CA ARG A 185 -10.19 4.31 3.65
C ARG A 185 -8.88 4.31 2.86
N LEU A 186 -8.94 4.90 1.67
CA LEU A 186 -7.76 5.32 0.94
C LEU A 186 -7.22 6.65 1.50
N PRO A 187 -5.95 6.99 1.25
CA PRO A 187 -5.44 8.35 1.40
C PRO A 187 -6.32 9.37 0.68
N ALA A 188 -6.46 10.57 1.26
CA ALA A 188 -7.51 11.56 0.91
C ALA A 188 -7.53 12.01 -0.57
N LEU A 189 -6.42 11.85 -1.30
CA LEU A 189 -6.26 12.30 -2.69
C LEU A 189 -6.42 11.18 -3.71
N ILE A 190 -6.66 9.94 -3.27
CA ILE A 190 -6.87 8.82 -4.17
C ILE A 190 -8.38 8.65 -4.37
N PRO A 191 -8.89 8.92 -5.58
CA PRO A 191 -10.33 8.84 -5.84
C PRO A 191 -10.80 7.39 -5.82
N LEU A 192 -12.01 7.20 -5.33
CA LEU A 192 -12.70 5.91 -5.45
C LEU A 192 -13.15 5.68 -6.91
N PRO A 193 -13.35 4.42 -7.32
CA PRO A 193 -13.99 4.11 -8.60
C PRO A 193 -15.35 4.82 -8.75
N PRO A 194 -15.74 5.25 -9.96
CA PRO A 194 -17.05 5.85 -10.19
C PRO A 194 -18.19 4.95 -9.68
N GLY A 195 -19.09 5.51 -8.88
CA GLY A 195 -20.24 4.80 -8.30
C GLY A 195 -19.93 3.90 -7.10
N ALA A 196 -18.66 3.79 -6.68
CA ALA A 196 -18.27 3.10 -5.46
C ALA A 196 -18.27 4.05 -4.25
N ALA A 197 -18.60 3.51 -3.08
CA ALA A 197 -18.41 4.14 -1.78
C ALA A 197 -17.50 3.25 -0.91
N LEU A 198 -17.01 3.77 0.21
CA LEU A 198 -16.35 2.93 1.21
C LEU A 198 -17.35 1.94 1.81
N GLY A 199 -16.92 0.67 1.89
CA GLY A 199 -17.67 -0.42 2.50
C GLY A 199 -17.43 -0.52 4.00
N ALA A 200 -18.22 -1.37 4.66
CA ALA A 200 -17.98 -1.74 6.05
C ALA A 200 -16.76 -2.66 6.17
N LEU A 201 -16.09 -2.62 7.32
CA LEU A 201 -15.00 -3.54 7.65
C LEU A 201 -15.49 -4.95 7.98
N ASP A 202 -16.75 -5.05 8.42
CA ASP A 202 -17.35 -6.30 8.89
C ASP A 202 -17.50 -7.32 7.75
N GLY A 203 -17.06 -8.55 8.03
CA GLY A 203 -17.14 -9.68 7.09
C GLY A 203 -16.11 -9.65 5.95
N VAL A 204 -15.31 -8.58 5.81
CA VAL A 204 -14.28 -8.48 4.77
C VAL A 204 -13.25 -9.61 4.91
N SER A 205 -12.75 -9.85 6.14
CA SER A 205 -11.77 -10.92 6.37
C SER A 205 -12.30 -12.29 5.93
N ALA A 206 -13.50 -12.66 6.39
CA ALA A 206 -14.10 -13.95 6.07
C ALA A 206 -14.34 -14.14 4.57
N SER A 207 -14.76 -13.08 3.87
CA SER A 207 -14.98 -13.11 2.42
C SER A 207 -13.66 -13.30 1.65
N CYS A 208 -12.62 -12.55 2.02
CA CYS A 208 -11.30 -12.69 1.42
C CYS A 208 -10.63 -14.04 1.74
N GLU A 209 -10.83 -14.58 2.94
CA GLU A 209 -10.32 -15.92 3.31
C GLU A 209 -10.99 -17.00 2.45
N ALA A 210 -12.31 -16.98 2.30
CA ALA A 210 -13.04 -17.89 1.42
C ALA A 210 -12.58 -17.76 -0.05
N ALA A 211 -12.29 -16.54 -0.52
CA ALA A 211 -11.73 -16.31 -1.85
C ALA A 211 -10.32 -16.90 -2.01
N LEU A 212 -9.45 -16.71 -1.02
CA LEU A 212 -8.10 -17.28 -1.02
C LEU A 212 -8.12 -18.81 -0.97
N GLU A 213 -9.08 -19.42 -0.27
CA GLU A 213 -9.31 -20.87 -0.30
C GLU A 213 -9.66 -21.37 -1.71
N LEU A 214 -10.51 -20.64 -2.45
CA LEU A 214 -10.81 -20.97 -3.85
C LEU A 214 -9.56 -20.87 -4.73
N VAL A 215 -8.77 -19.80 -4.59
CA VAL A 215 -7.51 -19.65 -5.34
C VAL A 215 -6.54 -20.77 -5.00
N GLN A 216 -6.37 -21.12 -3.71
CA GLN A 216 -5.53 -22.23 -3.27
C GLN A 216 -5.94 -23.56 -3.91
N ARG A 217 -7.25 -23.79 -4.06
CA ARG A 217 -7.78 -25.04 -4.60
C ARG A 217 -7.64 -25.14 -6.12
N PHE A 218 -7.93 -24.06 -6.85
CA PHE A 218 -8.07 -24.11 -8.31
C PHE A 218 -6.90 -23.47 -9.08
N ALA A 219 -6.19 -22.52 -8.48
CA ALA A 219 -5.11 -21.77 -9.11
C ALA A 219 -3.98 -21.42 -8.11
N PRO A 220 -3.38 -22.41 -7.43
CA PRO A 220 -2.44 -22.17 -6.32
C PRO A 220 -1.21 -21.34 -6.71
N SER A 221 -0.82 -21.33 -8.00
CA SER A 221 0.28 -20.51 -8.51
C SER A 221 0.05 -19.01 -8.32
N TYR A 222 -1.20 -18.57 -8.13
CA TYR A 222 -1.53 -17.16 -7.91
C TYR A 222 -1.33 -16.70 -6.47
N LEU A 223 -1.24 -17.60 -5.49
CA LEU A 223 -1.11 -17.18 -4.09
C LEU A 223 0.17 -16.39 -3.81
N PRO A 224 1.37 -16.78 -4.30
CA PRO A 224 2.57 -15.95 -4.15
C PRO A 224 2.44 -14.60 -4.87
N TRP A 225 1.69 -14.55 -5.97
CA TRP A 225 1.43 -13.33 -6.72
C TRP A 225 0.52 -12.37 -5.95
N ILE A 226 -0.57 -12.86 -5.38
CA ILE A 226 -1.48 -12.09 -4.52
C ILE A 226 -0.73 -11.61 -3.27
N ALA A 227 -0.02 -12.50 -2.56
CA ALA A 227 0.72 -12.14 -1.35
C ALA A 227 1.79 -11.06 -1.59
N ARG A 228 2.43 -11.06 -2.77
CA ARG A 228 3.40 -10.04 -3.17
C ARG A 228 2.71 -8.72 -3.53
N GLY A 229 1.65 -8.81 -4.34
CA GLY A 229 0.96 -7.66 -4.91
C GLY A 229 -0.08 -7.01 -4.00
N VAL A 230 -0.52 -7.65 -2.90
CA VAL A 230 -1.59 -7.18 -2.02
C VAL A 230 -1.17 -7.31 -0.57
N ALA A 231 -1.13 -6.18 0.13
CA ALA A 231 -0.90 -6.11 1.58
C ALA A 231 -2.05 -5.40 2.30
N ASN A 232 -2.82 -4.59 1.58
CA ASN A 232 -3.92 -3.82 2.13
C ASN A 232 -5.14 -3.89 1.21
N ILE A 233 -6.31 -4.06 1.82
CA ILE A 233 -7.60 -4.04 1.13
C ILE A 233 -8.45 -2.91 1.70
N VAL A 234 -8.99 -2.05 0.82
CA VAL A 234 -10.03 -1.09 1.17
C VAL A 234 -11.38 -1.65 0.66
N PRO A 235 -12.33 -1.95 1.56
CA PRO A 235 -13.61 -2.47 1.12
C PRO A 235 -14.40 -1.40 0.38
N LEU A 236 -15.03 -1.78 -0.73
CA LEU A 236 -15.94 -0.97 -1.50
C LEU A 236 -17.38 -1.44 -1.30
N ARG A 237 -18.31 -0.49 -1.35
CA ARG A 237 -19.74 -0.71 -1.48
C ARG A 237 -20.18 -0.24 -2.86
N THR A 238 -20.87 -1.12 -3.58
CA THR A 238 -21.41 -0.89 -4.92
C THR A 238 -22.92 -1.11 -4.95
N PRO A 239 -23.63 -0.65 -6.00
CA PRO A 239 -25.03 -0.99 -6.18
C PRO A 239 -25.27 -2.52 -6.22
N PRO A 240 -26.44 -3.00 -5.77
CA PRO A 240 -26.77 -4.42 -5.81
C PRO A 240 -26.57 -5.04 -7.21
N GLY A 241 -25.96 -6.23 -7.25
CA GLY A 241 -25.68 -6.94 -8.50
C GLY A 241 -24.47 -6.42 -9.29
N SER A 242 -23.66 -5.53 -8.70
CA SER A 242 -22.42 -5.05 -9.30
C SER A 242 -21.23 -5.23 -8.38
N THR A 243 -20.08 -5.53 -8.96
CA THR A 243 -18.77 -5.53 -8.29
C THR A 243 -17.92 -4.39 -8.84
N SER A 244 -17.00 -3.89 -8.02
CA SER A 244 -16.01 -2.90 -8.42
C SER A 244 -14.69 -3.20 -7.73
N SER A 245 -13.61 -2.88 -8.41
CA SER A 245 -12.27 -2.95 -7.86
C SER A 245 -11.37 -1.88 -8.46
N ALA A 246 -10.29 -1.58 -7.77
CA ALA A 246 -9.24 -0.69 -8.25
C ALA A 246 -7.90 -0.98 -7.56
N SER A 247 -6.86 -0.64 -8.28
CA SER A 247 -5.48 -0.62 -7.85
C SER A 247 -4.87 0.72 -8.28
N PHE A 248 -3.79 1.10 -7.61
CA PHE A 248 -3.25 2.46 -7.71
C PHE A 248 -1.74 2.37 -7.90
N ASP A 249 -1.21 2.97 -8.95
CA ASP A 249 0.22 3.05 -9.21
C ASP A 249 0.96 3.93 -8.19
N GLN A 250 0.21 4.75 -7.45
CA GLN A 250 0.72 5.56 -6.34
C GLN A 250 0.67 4.85 -4.99
N LEU A 251 -0.06 3.73 -4.86
CA LEU A 251 -0.16 2.98 -3.61
C LEU A 251 0.18 1.50 -3.85
N PRO A 252 1.48 1.17 -3.84
CA PRO A 252 1.94 -0.20 -3.87
C PRO A 252 1.18 -1.07 -2.87
N ARG A 253 0.71 -2.21 -3.34
CA ARG A 253 0.08 -3.24 -2.50
C ARG A 253 -1.21 -2.83 -1.80
N VAL A 254 -1.84 -1.75 -2.24
CA VAL A 254 -3.18 -1.36 -1.83
C VAL A 254 -4.14 -1.65 -2.97
N VAL A 255 -5.20 -2.40 -2.67
CA VAL A 255 -6.31 -2.63 -3.60
C VAL A 255 -7.61 -2.22 -2.93
N ALA A 256 -8.56 -1.75 -3.72
CA ALA A 256 -9.92 -1.53 -3.29
C ALA A 256 -10.83 -2.52 -4.02
N LEU A 257 -11.74 -3.20 -3.32
CA LEU A 257 -12.65 -4.17 -3.95
C LEU A 257 -13.98 -4.31 -3.21
N THR A 258 -15.04 -4.68 -3.92
CA THR A 258 -16.33 -5.07 -3.32
C THR A 258 -16.16 -6.37 -2.54
N ALA A 259 -15.94 -6.27 -1.24
CA ALA A 259 -15.67 -7.44 -0.39
C ALA A 259 -16.92 -8.23 -0.01
N GLN A 260 -18.10 -7.60 -0.03
CA GLN A 260 -19.38 -8.26 0.24
C GLN A 260 -19.98 -8.82 -1.07
N ALA A 261 -19.22 -9.68 -1.74
CA ALA A 261 -19.59 -10.38 -2.97
C ALA A 261 -19.39 -11.90 -2.78
N PRO A 262 -19.95 -12.76 -3.66
CA PRO A 262 -19.61 -14.17 -3.69
C PRO A 262 -18.10 -14.41 -3.68
N ALA A 263 -17.64 -15.44 -2.96
CA ALA A 263 -16.20 -15.71 -2.81
C ALA A 263 -15.47 -15.90 -4.15
N LEU A 264 -16.17 -16.42 -5.17
CA LEU A 264 -15.63 -16.53 -6.53
C LEU A 264 -15.33 -15.16 -7.14
N ASP A 265 -16.28 -14.22 -7.03
CA ASP A 265 -16.10 -12.86 -7.53
C ASP A 265 -14.95 -12.16 -6.79
N VAL A 266 -14.85 -12.33 -5.46
CA VAL A 266 -13.73 -11.76 -4.68
C VAL A 266 -12.39 -12.41 -5.08
N ALA A 267 -12.36 -13.71 -5.38
CA ALA A 267 -11.17 -14.38 -5.87
C ALA A 267 -10.71 -13.82 -7.23
N GLU A 268 -11.65 -13.62 -8.17
CA GLU A 268 -11.38 -12.98 -9.46
C GLU A 268 -10.83 -11.56 -9.26
N LEU A 269 -11.47 -10.73 -8.41
CA LEU A 269 -11.00 -9.37 -8.14
C LEU A 269 -9.61 -9.34 -7.48
N LEU A 270 -9.30 -10.28 -6.57
CA LEU A 270 -7.98 -10.36 -5.96
C LEU A 270 -6.90 -10.68 -6.99
N VAL A 271 -7.15 -11.63 -7.89
CA VAL A 271 -6.23 -11.97 -8.99
C VAL A 271 -6.08 -10.81 -9.97
N HIS A 272 -7.20 -10.17 -10.33
CA HIS A 272 -7.24 -9.01 -11.21
C HIS A 272 -6.39 -7.86 -10.67
N GLU A 273 -6.62 -7.45 -9.42
CA GLU A 273 -5.93 -6.32 -8.82
C GLU A 273 -4.48 -6.63 -8.45
N ALA A 274 -4.18 -7.87 -8.08
CA ALA A 274 -2.79 -8.31 -7.94
C ALA A 274 -2.04 -8.15 -9.27
N SER A 275 -2.66 -8.53 -10.40
CA SER A 275 -2.04 -8.43 -11.73
C SER A 275 -1.67 -6.98 -12.08
N HIS A 276 -2.56 -6.01 -11.82
CA HIS A 276 -2.22 -4.58 -11.95
C HIS A 276 -1.05 -4.17 -11.07
N GLN A 277 -1.01 -4.62 -9.82
CA GLN A 277 0.10 -4.34 -8.90
C GLN A 277 1.43 -4.93 -9.42
N HIS A 278 1.43 -6.06 -10.13
CA HIS A 278 2.64 -6.59 -10.81
C HIS A 278 3.10 -5.70 -11.97
N VAL A 279 2.19 -5.10 -12.74
CA VAL A 279 2.56 -4.11 -13.76
C VAL A 279 3.13 -2.84 -13.12
N PHE A 280 2.56 -2.37 -12.00
CA PHE A 280 3.09 -1.21 -11.29
C PHE A 280 4.46 -1.49 -10.67
N MET A 281 4.67 -2.70 -10.15
CA MET A 281 5.97 -3.20 -9.70
C MET A 281 7.00 -3.16 -10.83
N LEU A 282 6.68 -3.72 -11.99
CA LEU A 282 7.55 -3.74 -13.16
C LEU A 282 7.91 -2.33 -13.61
N THR A 283 6.90 -1.47 -13.78
CA THR A 283 7.11 -0.11 -14.29
C THR A 283 7.86 0.81 -13.34
N SER A 284 7.79 0.54 -12.03
CA SER A 284 8.59 1.27 -11.02
C SER A 284 10.10 1.00 -11.17
N VAL A 285 10.50 -0.21 -11.55
CA VAL A 285 11.93 -0.61 -11.60
C VAL A 285 12.52 -0.66 -13.01
N CYS A 286 11.70 -0.85 -14.03
CA CYS A 286 12.12 -0.97 -15.43
C CYS A 286 11.77 0.27 -16.26
N GLY A 287 11.04 1.23 -15.70
CA GLY A 287 10.49 2.37 -16.43
C GLY A 287 9.11 2.09 -17.02
N PRO A 288 8.45 3.11 -17.57
CA PRO A 288 7.11 2.96 -18.11
C PRO A 288 7.10 2.04 -19.34
N VAL A 289 5.97 1.36 -19.58
CA VAL A 289 5.76 0.51 -20.77
C VAL A 289 5.61 1.31 -22.07
N ASP A 290 5.42 2.63 -21.94
CA ASP A 290 5.30 3.61 -23.01
C ASP A 290 6.17 4.82 -22.66
N ASP A 291 6.92 5.33 -23.63
CA ASP A 291 7.76 6.53 -23.44
C ASP A 291 6.97 7.84 -23.63
N GLY A 292 5.68 7.73 -23.97
CA GLY A 292 4.76 8.85 -24.17
C GLY A 292 4.92 9.52 -25.54
N SER A 293 5.73 8.95 -26.43
CA SER A 293 5.82 9.39 -27.82
C SER A 293 4.55 9.06 -28.61
N ASP A 294 3.84 7.99 -28.24
CA ASP A 294 2.54 7.65 -28.82
C ASP A 294 1.38 8.29 -28.05
N ARG A 295 0.77 9.32 -28.67
CA ARG A 295 -0.40 10.02 -28.11
C ARG A 295 -1.74 9.51 -28.66
N ARG A 296 -1.73 8.47 -29.48
CA ARG A 296 -2.96 7.91 -30.05
C ARG A 296 -3.78 7.23 -28.96
N LEU A 297 -5.10 7.23 -29.17
CA LEU A 297 -6.00 6.44 -28.37
C LEU A 297 -6.42 5.19 -29.16
N TYR A 298 -6.61 4.11 -28.43
CA TYR A 298 -6.95 2.79 -28.96
C TYR A 298 -8.29 2.33 -28.37
N PRO A 299 -9.14 1.67 -29.17
CA PRO A 299 -10.41 1.17 -28.66
C PRO A 299 -10.17 0.06 -27.61
N SER A 300 -10.65 0.28 -26.39
CA SER A 300 -10.61 -0.74 -25.33
C SER A 300 -11.87 -1.61 -25.40
N PRO A 301 -11.78 -2.92 -25.71
CA PRO A 301 -12.95 -3.79 -25.75
C PRO A 301 -13.58 -3.97 -24.36
N ILE A 302 -12.77 -3.86 -23.30
CA ILE A 302 -13.20 -4.02 -21.91
C ILE A 302 -13.94 -2.77 -21.41
N LYS A 303 -13.39 -1.57 -21.66
CA LYS A 303 -14.00 -0.31 -21.21
C LYS A 303 -14.97 0.31 -22.22
N LYS A 304 -15.03 -0.21 -23.45
CA LYS A 304 -15.84 0.32 -24.55
C LYS A 304 -15.60 1.83 -24.78
N ALA A 305 -14.35 2.25 -24.63
CA ALA A 305 -13.90 3.63 -24.75
C ALA A 305 -12.47 3.67 -25.33
N GLU A 306 -12.09 4.81 -25.88
CA GLU A 306 -10.72 5.04 -26.35
C GLU A 306 -9.77 5.27 -25.17
N ARG A 307 -8.60 4.61 -25.17
CA ARG A 307 -7.60 4.70 -24.10
C ARG A 307 -6.17 4.73 -24.66
N PRO A 308 -5.22 5.36 -23.97
CA PRO A 308 -3.81 5.27 -24.34
C PRO A 308 -3.27 3.83 -24.20
N ILE A 309 -2.16 3.54 -24.88
CA ILE A 309 -1.61 2.17 -25.02
C ILE A 309 -1.23 1.54 -23.68
N ASP A 310 -0.70 2.33 -22.73
CA ASP A 310 -0.36 1.87 -21.38
C ASP A 310 -1.58 1.28 -20.66
N LYS A 311 -2.76 1.90 -20.81
CA LYS A 311 -4.02 1.42 -20.22
C LYS A 311 -4.60 0.22 -20.95
N ILE A 312 -4.31 0.05 -22.25
CA ILE A 312 -4.67 -1.16 -22.99
C ILE A 312 -3.82 -2.34 -22.50
N LEU A 313 -2.50 -2.16 -22.39
CA LEU A 313 -1.58 -3.19 -21.90
C LEU A 313 -1.89 -3.60 -20.46
N LEU A 314 -2.17 -2.62 -19.59
CA LEU A 314 -2.58 -2.85 -18.21
C LEU A 314 -3.86 -3.70 -18.13
N ALA A 315 -4.89 -3.36 -18.92
CA ALA A 315 -6.15 -4.10 -18.93
C ALA A 315 -5.99 -5.51 -19.54
N TYR A 316 -5.19 -5.64 -20.59
CA TYR A 316 -4.88 -6.93 -21.20
C TYR A 316 -4.15 -7.85 -20.22
N HIS A 317 -3.16 -7.34 -19.49
CA HIS A 317 -2.40 -8.11 -18.51
C HIS A 317 -3.28 -8.68 -17.40
N ALA A 318 -4.19 -7.86 -16.84
CA ALA A 318 -5.12 -8.34 -15.83
C ALA A 318 -6.06 -9.42 -16.39
N VAL A 319 -6.65 -9.21 -17.59
CA VAL A 319 -7.55 -10.21 -18.21
C VAL A 319 -6.84 -11.50 -18.58
N ALA A 320 -5.61 -11.45 -19.08
CA ALA A 320 -4.84 -12.64 -19.42
C ALA A 320 -4.47 -13.50 -18.20
N ASN A 321 -4.58 -12.93 -17.00
CA ASN A 321 -4.27 -13.60 -15.74
C ASN A 321 -5.51 -13.97 -14.92
N MET A 322 -6.73 -13.75 -15.40
CA MET A 322 -7.96 -14.21 -14.72
C MET A 322 -8.40 -15.60 -15.18
#